data_AF-A0A7K1E1N0-F1
#
_entry.id   AF-A0A7K1E1N0-F1
#
_cell.length_a   1.000
_cell.length_b   1.000
_cell.length_c   1.000
_cell.angle_alpha   90.00
_cell.angle_beta   90.00
_cell.angle_gamma   90.00
#
_symmetry.space_group_name_H-M   'P 1'
#
loop_
_entity.id
_entity.type
_entity.pdbx_description
1 polymer ?
#
loop_
_entity_poly.entity_id
_entity_poly.type
_entity_poly.pdbx_seq_one_letter_code
_entity_poly.pdbx_strand_id
1 'polypeptide(L)' 'VVSALDNLVKGTAGAAIQSANIALGLPETMGLTVNGVAP' A
#
# COMPACT_ATOMS: atom_id res chain seq x y z
N VAL A 1 9.52 -2.54 -20.04
CA VAL A 1 9.57 -2.34 -18.57
C VAL A 1 8.69 -3.42 -17.93
N VAL A 2 9.10 -4.01 -16.81
CA VAL A 2 8.34 -5.04 -16.07
C VAL A 2 8.08 -4.53 -14.66
N SER A 3 6.88 -4.78 -14.11
CA SER A 3 6.46 -4.42 -12.74
C SER A 3 5.69 -5.56 -12.08
N ALA A 4 5.89 -5.75 -10.77
CA ALA A 4 5.15 -6.71 -9.96
C ALA A 4 4.55 -6.01 -8.74
N LEU A 5 3.30 -6.34 -8.39
CA LEU A 5 2.59 -5.81 -7.23
C LEU A 5 1.54 -6.82 -6.77
N ASP A 6 1.18 -6.75 -5.49
CA ASP A 6 -0.03 -7.40 -4.98
C ASP A 6 -1.26 -6.58 -5.43
N ASN A 7 -2.18 -7.21 -6.18
CA ASN A 7 -3.31 -6.54 -6.79
C ASN A 7 -4.36 -6.08 -5.78
N LEU A 8 -4.43 -6.68 -4.59
CA LEU A 8 -5.36 -6.29 -3.53
C LEU A 8 -4.74 -5.33 -2.53
N VAL A 9 -3.41 -5.38 -2.32
CA VAL A 9 -2.69 -4.38 -1.51
C VAL A 9 -2.37 -3.16 -2.39
N LYS A 10 -1.23 -3.13 -3.07
CA LYS A 10 -0.82 -1.92 -3.81
C LYS A 10 -1.71 -1.64 -5.03
N GLY A 11 -2.36 -2.65 -5.58
CA GLY A 11 -3.29 -2.50 -6.70
C GLY A 11 -4.67 -1.97 -6.32
N THR A 12 -5.09 -2.08 -5.05
CA THR A 12 -6.45 -1.71 -4.62
C THR A 12 -6.49 -1.09 -3.21
N ALA A 13 -6.61 -1.91 -2.16
CA ALA A 13 -6.93 -1.43 -0.81
C ALA A 13 -5.75 -0.69 -0.16
N GLY A 14 -4.53 -1.18 -0.33
CA GLY A 14 -3.32 -0.52 0.16
C GLY A 14 -3.11 0.86 -0.48
N ALA A 15 -3.40 1.01 -1.79
CA ALA A 15 -3.36 2.32 -2.44
C ALA A 15 -4.45 3.28 -1.94
N ALA A 16 -5.65 2.76 -1.66
CA ALA A 16 -6.73 3.54 -1.06
C ALA A 16 -6.35 4.02 0.36
N ILE A 17 -5.79 3.15 1.19
CA ILE A 17 -5.30 3.51 2.53
C ILE A 17 -4.14 4.50 2.46
N GLN A 18 -3.20 4.33 1.53
CA GLN A 18 -2.10 5.27 1.35
C GLN A 18 -2.60 6.68 1.02
N SER A 19 -3.59 6.76 0.13
CA SER A 19 -4.25 8.01 -0.24
C SER A 19 -5.03 8.62 0.93
N ALA A 20 -5.73 7.79 1.71
CA ALA A 20 -6.45 8.22 2.91
C ALA A 20 -5.51 8.73 4.00
N ASN A 21 -4.35 8.09 4.20
CA ASN A 21 -3.34 8.54 5.15
C ASN A 21 -2.89 9.96 4.82
N ILE A 22 -2.54 10.22 3.55
CA ILE A 22 -2.17 11.55 3.07
C ILE A 22 -3.33 12.54 3.30
N ALA A 23 -4.55 12.17 2.92
CA ALA A 23 -5.73 13.04 3.05
C ALA A 23 -6.05 13.42 4.50
N LEU A 24 -5.75 12.53 5.46
CA LEU A 24 -5.99 12.73 6.90
C LEU A 24 -4.78 13.32 7.64
N GLY A 25 -3.67 13.62 6.96
CA GLY A 25 -2.44 14.13 7.59
C GLY A 25 -1.69 13.08 8.42
N LEU A 26 -1.94 11.80 8.15
CA LEU A 26 -1.26 10.67 8.79
C LEU A 26 0.02 10.32 8.01
N PRO A 27 1.00 9.64 8.62
CA PRO A 27 2.14 9.11 7.88
C PRO A 27 1.69 8.21 6.73
N GLU A 28 2.17 8.46 5.52
CA GLU A 28 1.75 7.75 4.30
C GLU A 28 1.83 6.22 4.44
N THR A 29 2.85 5.72 5.15
CA THR A 29 3.12 4.29 5.35
C THR A 29 2.41 3.68 6.56
N MET A 30 1.58 4.45 7.28
CA MET A 30 0.87 3.96 8.46
C MET A 30 -0.03 2.78 8.09
N GLY A 31 0.21 1.63 8.71
CA GLY A 31 -0.52 0.38 8.43
C GLY A 31 -0.18 -0.32 7.11
N LEU A 32 0.84 0.14 6.37
CA LEU A 32 1.22 -0.39 5.04
C LEU A 32 2.62 -1.02 5.07
N THR A 33 2.73 -2.28 5.53
CA THR A 33 3.99 -3.03 5.48
C THR A 33 4.44 -3.23 4.03
N VAL A 34 5.73 -3.02 3.79
CA VAL A 34 6.37 -3.31 2.50
C VAL A 34 6.91 -4.73 2.44
N ASN A 35 7.08 -5.38 3.60
CA ASN A 35 7.52 -6.76 3.65
C ASN A 35 6.38 -7.68 3.17
N GLY A 36 6.62 -8.39 2.07
CA GLY A 36 5.68 -9.36 1.54
C GLY A 36 5.56 -10.58 2.45
N VAL A 37 4.41 -11.24 2.39
CA VAL A 37 4.23 -12.56 3.01
C VAL A 37 4.47 -13.62 1.94
N ALA A 38 5.49 -14.44 2.16
CA ALA A 38 5.84 -15.60 1.37
C ALA A 38 6.15 -16.76 2.34
N PRO A 39 6.16 -18.02 1.89
CA PRO A 39 6.99 -19.02 2.57
C PRO A 39 8.46 -18.61 2.57
#